data_AF-A0A087DBM5-F1
#
_entry.id   AF-A0A087DBM5-F1
#
_cell.length_a   1.000
_cell.length_b   1.000
_cell.length_c   1.000
_cell.angle_alpha   90.00
_cell.angle_beta   90.00
_cell.angle_gamma   90.00
#
_symmetry.space_group_name_H-M   'P 1'
#
loop_
_entity.id
_entity.type
_entity.pdbx_description
1 polymer ?
#
loop_
_entity_poly.entity_id
_entity_poly.type
_entity_poly.pdbx_seq_one_letter_code
_entity_poly.pdbx_strand_id
1 'polypeptide(L)'
;MNTLMMVLVYMREHPAAALLLAVFIGIGIAALMSFTRNAKKVDAVTAKPLALTIEQARQVTMQHRFHPTRFVFIIPATFATDDTINEWATTIAPRLGTGFQPVEVTIIPQKLWIPARYRVTFARLEALR
;
A
#
# COMPACT_ATOMS: atom_id res chain seq x y z
N MET A 1 35.56 -29.79 7.04
CA MET A 1 35.24 -28.43 6.57
C MET A 1 33.83 -28.10 7.01
N ASN A 2 33.61 -27.08 7.86
CA ASN A 2 32.26 -26.76 8.35
C ASN A 2 31.41 -26.17 7.21
N THR A 3 30.10 -26.38 7.28
CA THR A 3 29.11 -26.04 6.24
C THR A 3 29.26 -24.61 5.71
N LEU A 4 29.55 -23.66 6.60
CA LEU A 4 29.76 -22.25 6.27
C LEU A 4 30.99 -22.02 5.38
N MET A 5 32.10 -22.72 5.65
CA MET A 5 33.31 -22.70 4.80
C MET A 5 33.03 -23.31 3.43
N MET A 6 32.23 -24.38 3.36
CA MET A 6 31.85 -25.01 2.09
C MET A 6 31.00 -24.06 1.23
N VAL A 7 30.05 -23.34 1.83
CA VAL A 7 29.23 -22.33 1.15
C VAL A 7 30.08 -21.16 0.65
N LEU A 8 31.03 -20.67 1.45
CA LEU A 8 31.92 -19.58 1.05
C LEU A 8 32.83 -19.97 -0.13
N VAL A 9 33.39 -21.17 -0.12
CA VAL A 9 34.19 -21.71 -1.23
C VAL A 9 33.34 -21.83 -2.49
N TYR A 10 32.14 -22.39 -2.39
CA TYR A 10 31.20 -22.52 -3.50
C TYR A 10 30.77 -21.16 -4.08
N MET A 11 30.47 -20.17 -3.22
CA MET A 11 30.15 -18.80 -3.64
C MET A 11 31.31 -18.12 -4.36
N ARG A 12 32.55 -18.42 -3.96
CA ARG A 12 33.77 -17.90 -4.60
C ARG A 12 34.02 -18.55 -5.96
N GLU A 13 33.74 -19.84 -6.09
CA GLU A 13 33.89 -20.59 -7.36
C GLU A 13 32.77 -20.28 -8.36
N HIS A 14 31.57 -19.92 -7.88
CA HIS A 14 30.41 -19.62 -8.72
C HIS A 14 29.78 -18.26 -8.41
N PRO A 15 30.49 -17.14 -8.68
CA PRO A 15 30.00 -15.80 -8.36
C PRO A 15 28.70 -15.45 -9.10
N ALA A 16 28.51 -15.97 -10.31
CA ALA A 16 27.28 -15.77 -11.07
C ALA A 16 26.07 -16.46 -10.43
N ALA A 17 26.24 -17.68 -9.90
CA ALA A 17 25.16 -18.41 -9.21
C ALA A 17 24.76 -17.72 -7.90
N ALA A 18 25.75 -17.22 -7.15
CA ALA A 18 25.53 -16.41 -5.95
C ALA A 18 24.72 -15.14 -6.26
N LEU A 19 25.07 -14.44 -7.34
CA LEU A 19 24.38 -13.22 -7.78
C LEU A 19 22.95 -13.52 -8.22
N LEU A 20 22.73 -14.57 -9.01
CA LEU A 20 21.38 -14.99 -9.43
C LEU A 20 20.50 -15.33 -8.22
N LEU A 21 21.03 -16.06 -7.24
CA LEU A 21 20.29 -16.38 -6.02
C LEU A 21 19.88 -15.11 -5.25
N ALA A 22 20.80 -14.16 -5.08
CA ALA A 22 20.51 -12.88 -4.44
C ALA A 22 19.43 -12.09 -5.19
N VAL A 23 19.48 -12.09 -6.53
CA VAL A 23 18.45 -11.45 -7.37
C VAL A 23 17.09 -12.11 -7.18
N PHE A 24 17.01 -13.45 -7.20
CA PHE A 24 15.75 -14.17 -6.99
C PHE A 24 15.15 -13.91 -5.61
N ILE A 25 15.97 -13.89 -4.56
CA ILE A 25 15.54 -13.52 -3.21
C ILE A 25 15.00 -12.09 -3.19
N GLY A 26 15.71 -11.15 -3.82
CA GLY A 26 15.28 -9.76 -3.95
C GLY A 26 13.93 -9.62 -4.67
N ILE A 27 13.73 -10.33 -5.78
CA ILE A 27 12.47 -10.36 -6.53
C ILE A 27 11.35 -10.93 -5.66
N GLY A 28 11.59 -12.04 -4.97
CA GLY A 28 10.61 -12.67 -4.08
C GLY A 28 10.15 -11.72 -2.96
N ILE A 29 11.09 -11.03 -2.32
CA ILE A 29 10.81 -10.04 -1.28
C ILE A 29 9.99 -8.87 -1.86
N ALA A 30 10.38 -8.35 -3.04
CA ALA A 30 9.65 -7.27 -3.71
C ALA A 30 8.22 -7.68 -4.11
N ALA A 31 8.04 -8.91 -4.61
CA ALA A 31 6.74 -9.46 -4.97
C ALA A 31 5.83 -9.62 -3.75
N LEU A 32 6.35 -10.17 -2.64
CA LEU A 32 5.61 -10.31 -1.38
C LEU A 32 5.18 -8.94 -0.83
N MET A 33 6.07 -7.95 -0.89
CA MET A 33 5.73 -6.58 -0.50
C MET A 33 4.63 -6.00 -1.41
N SER A 34 4.70 -6.22 -2.72
CA SER A 34 3.65 -5.76 -3.64
C SER A 34 2.30 -6.41 -3.35
N PHE A 35 2.29 -7.73 -3.10
CA PHE A 35 1.08 -8.48 -2.79
C PHE A 35 0.43 -8.04 -1.48
N THR A 36 1.22 -7.92 -0.40
CA THR A 36 0.72 -7.44 0.90
C THR A 36 0.17 -6.02 0.82
N ARG A 37 0.80 -5.14 0.04
CA ARG A 37 0.28 -3.78 -0.22
C ARG A 37 -1.06 -3.80 -0.94
N ASN A 38 -1.18 -4.61 -1.99
CA ASN A 38 -2.42 -4.73 -2.73
C ASN A 38 -3.54 -5.34 -1.86
N ALA A 39 -3.23 -6.36 -1.08
CA ALA A 39 -4.17 -6.95 -0.14
C ALA A 39 -4.68 -5.91 0.87
N LYS A 40 -3.77 -5.10 1.43
CA LYS A 40 -4.14 -4.03 2.38
C LYS A 40 -5.04 -2.95 1.75
N LYS A 41 -4.72 -2.55 0.52
CA LYS A 41 -5.57 -1.61 -0.24
C LYS A 41 -6.96 -2.18 -0.44
N VAL A 42 -7.03 -3.42 -0.93
CA VAL A 42 -8.29 -4.10 -1.24
C VAL A 42 -9.12 -4.26 0.03
N ASP A 43 -8.54 -4.77 1.12
CA ASP A 43 -9.21 -4.90 2.41
C ASP A 43 -9.77 -3.56 2.92
N ALA A 44 -9.00 -2.48 2.81
CA ALA A 44 -9.42 -1.16 3.25
C ALA A 44 -10.66 -0.66 2.48
N VAL A 45 -10.75 -0.90 1.17
CA VAL A 45 -11.83 -0.35 0.34
C VAL A 45 -13.04 -1.29 0.20
N THR A 46 -12.86 -2.59 0.42
CA THR A 46 -13.96 -3.58 0.46
C THR A 46 -14.64 -3.65 1.83
N ALA A 47 -14.03 -3.06 2.85
CA ALA A 47 -14.62 -2.92 4.16
C ALA A 47 -15.76 -1.89 4.17
N LYS A 48 -16.75 -2.11 5.06
CA LYS A 48 -17.77 -1.10 5.35
C LYS A 48 -17.13 0.16 5.94
N PRO A 49 -17.65 1.35 5.62
CA PRO A 49 -18.91 1.61 4.92
C PRO A 49 -18.81 1.68 3.39
N LEU A 50 -17.60 1.76 2.79
CA LEU A 50 -17.45 1.81 1.32
C LEU A 50 -17.93 0.53 0.61
N ALA A 51 -17.52 -0.63 1.12
CA ALA A 51 -17.89 -1.94 0.60
C ALA A 51 -17.73 -2.08 -0.94
N LEU A 52 -16.64 -1.55 -1.49
CA LEU A 52 -16.41 -1.56 -2.94
C LEU A 52 -16.26 -2.99 -3.47
N THR A 53 -16.76 -3.22 -4.68
CA THR A 53 -16.49 -4.46 -5.42
C THR A 53 -15.02 -4.55 -5.83
N ILE A 54 -14.55 -5.75 -6.18
CA ILE A 54 -13.17 -5.98 -6.64
C ILE A 54 -12.84 -5.09 -7.85
N GLU A 55 -13.79 -4.91 -8.77
CA GLU A 55 -13.60 -4.09 -9.96
C GLU A 55 -13.52 -2.59 -9.64
N GLN A 56 -14.28 -2.11 -8.66
CA GLN A 56 -14.18 -0.73 -8.17
C GLN A 56 -12.87 -0.51 -7.39
N ALA A 57 -12.45 -1.49 -6.59
CA ALA A 57 -11.18 -1.46 -5.84
C ALA A 57 -9.94 -1.36 -6.76
N ARG A 58 -10.02 -1.88 -7.99
CA ARG A 58 -8.96 -1.71 -9.00
C ARG A 58 -8.79 -0.25 -9.45
N GLN A 59 -9.87 0.52 -9.45
CA GLN A 59 -9.86 1.94 -9.83
C GLN A 59 -9.39 2.85 -8.68
N VAL A 60 -9.34 2.33 -7.44
CA VAL A 60 -8.76 3.03 -6.30
C VAL A 60 -7.24 2.91 -6.32
N THR A 61 -6.55 4.04 -6.15
CA THR A 61 -5.09 4.09 -6.01
C THR A 61 -4.72 4.35 -4.55
N MET A 62 -3.74 3.60 -4.03
CA MET A 62 -3.14 3.86 -2.71
C MET A 62 -1.67 4.23 -2.93
N GLN A 63 -1.28 5.43 -2.50
CA GLN A 63 0.10 5.92 -2.56
C GLN A 63 0.74 5.86 -1.17
N HIS A 64 1.98 5.36 -1.11
CA HIS A 64 2.76 5.28 0.12
C HIS A 64 4.25 5.05 -0.16
N ARG A 65 5.09 5.27 0.86
CA ARG A 65 6.54 4.96 0.82
C ARG A 65 6.82 3.58 1.42
N PHE A 66 8.05 3.08 1.23
CA PHE A 66 8.51 1.78 1.77
C PHE A 66 8.32 1.67 3.29
N HIS A 67 8.65 2.72 4.03
CA HIS A 67 8.25 2.92 5.43
C HIS A 67 7.18 4.02 5.45
N PRO A 68 5.89 3.66 5.41
CA PRO A 68 4.84 4.65 5.29
C PRO A 68 4.68 5.38 6.62
N THR A 69 4.94 6.69 6.61
CA THR A 69 4.42 7.62 7.60
C THR A 69 3.09 8.21 7.16
N ARG A 70 2.76 8.09 5.87
CA ARG A 70 1.50 8.51 5.25
C ARG A 70 0.99 7.47 4.26
N PHE A 71 -0.33 7.30 4.22
CA PHE A 71 -1.06 6.62 3.16
C PHE A 71 -2.01 7.61 2.51
N VAL A 72 -2.05 7.64 1.18
CA VAL A 72 -2.98 8.49 0.42
C VAL A 72 -3.84 7.61 -0.46
N PHE A 73 -5.14 7.59 -0.21
CA PHE A 73 -6.12 6.91 -1.04
C PHE A 73 -6.73 7.90 -2.01
N ILE A 74 -6.79 7.51 -3.28
CA ILE A 74 -7.47 8.24 -4.34
C ILE A 74 -8.65 7.41 -4.80
N ILE A 75 -9.86 7.80 -4.40
CA ILE A 75 -11.10 7.07 -4.61
C ILE A 75 -11.98 7.87 -5.57
N PRO A 76 -12.46 7.31 -6.69
CA PRO A 76 -13.42 7.98 -7.55
C PRO A 76 -14.67 8.43 -6.79
N ALA A 77 -15.10 9.67 -6.98
CA ALA A 77 -16.25 10.24 -6.27
C ALA A 77 -17.57 9.57 -6.64
N THR A 78 -17.61 8.82 -7.74
CA THR A 78 -18.76 8.00 -8.15
C THR A 78 -19.04 6.84 -7.20
N PHE A 79 -18.12 6.50 -6.29
CA PHE A 79 -18.23 5.33 -5.42
C PHE A 79 -18.59 5.67 -3.97
N ALA A 80 -18.61 6.95 -3.59
CA ALA A 80 -18.80 7.37 -2.21
C ALA A 80 -19.44 8.76 -2.14
N THR A 81 -20.21 8.99 -1.09
CA THR A 81 -20.64 10.33 -0.69
C THR A 81 -19.68 10.91 0.36
N ASP A 82 -19.79 12.20 0.63
CA ASP A 82 -19.01 12.89 1.68
C ASP A 82 -19.18 12.22 3.05
N ASP A 83 -20.40 11.80 3.39
CA ASP A 83 -20.66 11.13 4.67
C ASP A 83 -19.98 9.75 4.72
N THR A 84 -20.14 8.95 3.67
CA THR A 84 -19.55 7.61 3.59
C THR A 84 -18.03 7.65 3.60
N ILE A 85 -17.40 8.63 2.93
CA ILE A 85 -15.94 8.71 2.88
C ILE A 85 -15.34 9.15 4.23
N ASN A 86 -16.02 10.03 4.97
CA ASN A 86 -15.59 10.47 6.28
C ASN A 86 -15.72 9.35 7.32
N GLU A 87 -16.85 8.62 7.31
CA GLU A 87 -17.04 7.45 8.18
C GLU A 87 -16.07 6.31 7.82
N TRP A 88 -15.79 6.13 6.53
CA TRP A 88 -14.78 5.19 6.08
C TRP A 88 -13.39 5.56 6.60
N ALA A 89 -13.01 6.83 6.53
CA ALA A 89 -11.70 7.29 6.98
C ALA A 89 -11.48 7.00 8.48
N THR A 90 -12.49 7.19 9.34
CA THR A 90 -12.37 6.88 10.77
C THR A 90 -12.32 5.36 11.02
N THR A 91 -13.10 4.58 10.29
CA THR A 91 -13.19 3.12 10.44
C THR A 91 -11.91 2.39 9.98
N ILE A 92 -11.26 2.88 8.93
CA ILE A 92 -10.11 2.23 8.31
C ILE A 92 -8.78 2.60 8.95
N ALA A 93 -8.66 3.76 9.58
CA ALA A 93 -7.44 4.19 10.26
C ALA A 93 -6.75 3.08 11.11
N PRO A 94 -7.45 2.35 12.01
CA PRO A 94 -6.82 1.28 12.79
C PRO A 94 -6.39 0.07 11.94
N ARG A 95 -7.05 -0.19 10.80
CA ARG A 95 -6.69 -1.28 9.87
C ARG A 95 -5.43 -0.98 9.06
N LEU A 96 -5.09 0.30 8.92
CA LEU A 96 -3.85 0.73 8.27
C LEU A 96 -2.61 0.53 9.14
N GLY A 97 -2.78 0.15 10.41
CA GLY A 97 -1.72 -0.15 11.35
C GLY A 97 -1.68 0.83 12.51
N THR A 98 -0.77 0.59 13.44
CA THR A 98 -0.68 1.35 14.69
C THR A 98 -0.22 2.79 14.48
N GLY A 99 -1.01 3.71 15.02
CA GLY A 99 -0.70 5.14 15.09
C GLY A 99 -1.10 5.97 13.87
N PHE A 100 -1.78 5.38 12.87
CA PHE A 100 -2.35 6.13 11.76
C PHE A 100 -3.68 6.78 12.14
N GLN A 101 -3.88 8.01 11.70
CA GLN A 101 -5.13 8.75 11.83
C GLN A 101 -5.49 9.40 10.49
N PRO A 102 -6.79 9.60 10.20
CA PRO A 102 -7.22 10.39 9.06
C PRO A 102 -6.87 11.86 9.33
N VAL A 103 -6.13 12.48 8.42
CA VAL A 103 -5.63 13.85 8.58
C VAL A 103 -6.37 14.80 7.67
N GLU A 104 -6.71 14.34 6.48
CA GLU A 104 -7.28 15.19 5.44
C GLU A 104 -8.14 14.36 4.51
N VAL A 105 -9.36 14.84 4.27
CA VAL A 105 -10.27 14.35 3.23
C VAL A 105 -10.51 15.53 2.30
N THR A 106 -9.96 15.47 1.09
CA THR A 106 -10.12 16.53 0.07
C THR A 106 -10.80 15.99 -1.17
N ILE A 107 -11.70 16.79 -1.74
CA ILE A 107 -12.30 16.49 -3.04
C ILE A 107 -11.42 17.13 -4.11
N ILE A 108 -10.87 16.30 -5.00
CA ILE A 108 -10.24 16.73 -6.24
C ILE A 108 -11.37 16.91 -7.27
N PRO A 109 -11.66 18.16 -7.70
CA PRO A 109 -12.77 18.43 -8.59
C PRO A 109 -12.56 17.79 -9.97
N GLN A 110 -13.67 17.52 -10.65
CA GLN A 110 -13.65 17.02 -12.03
C GLN A 110 -12.94 18.02 -12.95
N LYS A 111 -12.06 17.52 -13.82
CA LYS A 111 -11.38 18.35 -14.83
C LYS A 111 -11.51 17.72 -16.20
N LEU A 112 -12.31 18.32 -17.10
CA LEU A 112 -12.58 17.94 -18.50
C LEU A 112 -12.78 16.43 -18.77
N TRP A 113 -11.71 15.63 -18.70
CA TRP A 113 -11.68 14.18 -18.96
C TRP A 113 -11.43 13.31 -17.71
N ILE A 114 -11.24 13.93 -16.54
CA ILE A 114 -10.91 13.24 -15.29
C ILE A 114 -12.10 13.38 -14.34
N PRO A 115 -12.76 12.29 -13.93
CA PRO A 115 -13.86 12.34 -12.98
C PRO A 115 -13.37 12.86 -11.62
N ALA A 116 -14.28 13.44 -10.84
CA ALA A 116 -13.99 13.88 -9.47
C ALA A 116 -13.49 12.71 -8.61
N ARG A 117 -12.61 12.99 -7.65
CA ARG A 117 -11.99 11.97 -6.79
C ARG A 117 -11.86 12.49 -5.37
N TYR A 118 -12.06 11.63 -4.39
CA TYR A 118 -11.61 11.88 -3.03
C TYR A 118 -10.13 11.54 -2.91
N ARG A 119 -9.39 12.44 -2.27
CA ARG A 119 -8.07 12.19 -1.73
C ARG A 119 -8.20 12.11 -0.22
N VAL A 120 -7.96 10.92 0.32
CA VAL A 120 -7.97 10.69 1.76
C VAL A 120 -6.55 10.39 2.22
N THR A 121 -6.02 11.25 3.09
CA THR A 121 -4.69 11.15 3.64
C THR A 121 -4.75 10.65 5.07
N PHE A 122 -4.04 9.57 5.33
CA PHE A 122 -3.74 9.08 6.67
C PHE A 122 -2.28 9.39 6.99
N ALA A 123 -2.00 9.86 8.19
CA ALA A 123 -0.62 10.00 8.66
C ALA A 123 -0.45 9.40 10.05
N ARG A 124 0.79 8.99 10.37
CA ARG A 124 1.18 8.70 11.74
C ARG A 124 1.28 10.00 12.52
N LEU A 125 0.90 9.98 13.80
CA LEU A 125 1.02 11.13 14.71
C LEU A 125 2.44 11.73 14.72
N GLU A 126 3.46 10.88 14.63
CA GLU A 126 4.88 11.28 14.55
C GLU A 126 5.21 12.17 13.34
N ALA A 127 4.44 12.06 12.25
CA ALA A 127 4.66 12.80 10.99
C ALA A 127 3.78 14.05 10.83
N LEU A 128 3.07 14.42 11.91
CA LEU A 128 2.27 15.65 12.03
C LEU A 128 2.98 16.75 12.85
N ARG A 129 4.11 16.43 13.49
CA ARG A 129 5.05 17.40 14.07
C ARG A 129 6.05 17.88 13.02
#